data_AF-A0A1X7V4F4-F1
#
_entry.id   AF-A0A1X7V4F4-F1
#
_cell.length_a   1.000
_cell.length_b   1.000
_cell.length_c   1.000
_cell.angle_alpha   90.00
_cell.angle_beta   90.00
_cell.angle_gamma   90.00
#
_symmetry.space_group_name_H-M   'P 1'
#
loop_
_entity.id
_entity.type
_entity.pdbx_description
1 polymer ?
#
loop_
_entity_poly.entity_id
_entity_poly.type
_entity_poly.pdbx_seq_one_letter_code
_entity_poly.pdbx_strand_id
1 'polypeptide(L)'
;MSSSYCLTFLLSFIVLLYEANASSGMGHCTTGYRTPSLYHQYCCLSANNGKAFKMNESSSYTYIFCPTAGLPKALCYSLGLIKFYSCSEVLENIPNTASGYYSISQSNGSIVSVYCDMEGNNCDGNGGWMRIGYINMTEPGATCPQGLYNYTYGNKTLCDKSHNLGGGCSATFFSAIGLNYTKVCGQARGYQLGTTDGVYGGSPNID
;
A
#
# COMPACT_ATOMS: atom_id res chain seq x y z
N MET A 1 58.15 -22.83 14.46
CA MET A 1 57.69 -24.22 14.74
C MET A 1 56.26 -24.13 15.25
N SER A 2 55.41 -24.97 14.66
CA SER A 2 53.95 -24.95 14.69
C SER A 2 53.36 -25.09 16.10
N SER A 3 52.29 -24.35 16.38
CA SER A 3 51.23 -24.84 17.26
C SER A 3 49.90 -24.17 16.86
N SER A 4 49.16 -24.85 16.00
CA SER A 4 47.76 -24.56 15.70
C SER A 4 46.91 -24.95 16.90
N TYR A 5 46.27 -23.98 17.55
CA TYR A 5 45.20 -24.23 18.51
C TYR A 5 43.86 -24.14 17.78
N CYS A 6 43.29 -25.31 17.49
CA CYS A 6 41.93 -25.45 17.00
C CYS A 6 41.00 -25.48 18.22
N LEU A 7 40.32 -24.36 18.51
CA LEU A 7 39.30 -24.32 19.56
C LEU A 7 37.95 -24.70 18.92
N THR A 8 37.54 -25.94 19.12
CA THR A 8 36.19 -26.44 18.84
C THR A 8 35.23 -25.95 19.92
N PHE A 9 34.31 -25.03 19.59
CA PHE A 9 33.15 -24.74 20.44
C PHE A 9 31.93 -25.49 19.90
N LEU A 10 31.44 -26.43 20.71
CA LEU A 10 30.16 -27.12 20.53
C LEU A 10 29.01 -26.11 20.68
N LEU A 11 28.34 -25.76 19.58
CA LEU A 11 27.06 -25.08 19.61
C LEU A 11 25.96 -26.12 19.90
N SER A 12 25.52 -26.21 21.15
CA SER A 12 24.29 -26.93 21.49
C SER A 12 23.10 -26.07 21.05
N PHE A 13 22.40 -26.46 19.99
CA PHE A 13 21.11 -25.87 19.66
C PHE A 13 20.03 -26.55 20.52
N ILE A 14 19.59 -25.86 21.57
CA ILE A 14 18.32 -26.19 22.22
C ILE A 14 17.22 -25.75 21.23
N VAL A 15 16.66 -26.71 20.49
CA VAL A 15 15.47 -26.47 19.67
C VAL A 15 14.26 -26.45 20.60
N LEU A 16 13.85 -25.25 21.01
CA LEU A 16 12.52 -25.05 21.58
C LEU A 16 11.49 -25.23 20.47
N LEU A 17 10.88 -26.41 20.41
CA LEU A 17 9.64 -26.61 19.65
C LEU A 17 8.55 -25.82 20.37
N TYR A 18 8.28 -24.60 19.92
CA TYR A 18 7.03 -23.95 20.28
C TYR A 18 5.93 -24.65 19.48
N GLU A 19 4.90 -25.13 20.18
CA GLU A 19 3.63 -25.39 19.52
C GLU A 19 3.18 -24.05 18.93
N ALA A 20 3.16 -23.98 17.60
CA ALA A 20 2.45 -22.92 16.92
C ALA A 20 0.96 -23.13 17.19
N ASN A 21 0.50 -22.64 18.34
CA ASN A 21 -0.89 -22.31 18.54
C ASN A 21 -1.25 -21.39 17.37
N ALA A 22 -2.03 -21.94 16.43
CA ALA A 22 -2.62 -21.18 15.36
C ALA A 22 -3.38 -20.04 16.02
N SER A 23 -2.76 -18.86 16.02
CA SER A 23 -3.37 -17.65 16.53
C SER A 23 -4.67 -17.46 15.75
N SER A 24 -5.75 -17.51 16.52
CA SER A 24 -7.12 -17.25 16.12
C SER A 24 -7.22 -15.85 15.51
N GLY A 25 -6.99 -15.78 14.20
CA GLY A 25 -7.13 -14.60 13.38
C GLY A 25 -7.72 -14.92 12.01
N MET A 26 -8.39 -16.06 11.83
CA MET A 26 -9.25 -16.29 10.68
C MET A 26 -10.55 -15.54 10.92
N GLY A 27 -10.50 -14.23 10.68
CA GLY A 27 -11.70 -13.42 10.49
C GLY A 27 -12.56 -14.08 9.43
N HIS A 28 -13.67 -14.63 9.88
CA HIS A 28 -14.79 -15.20 9.16
C HIS A 28 -14.86 -14.72 7.70
N CYS A 29 -14.55 -15.62 6.75
CA CYS A 29 -14.59 -15.35 5.31
C CYS A 29 -16.03 -15.33 4.75
N THR A 30 -16.93 -14.61 5.41
CA THR A 30 -18.31 -14.41 4.94
C THR A 30 -18.50 -12.96 4.58
N THR A 31 -18.11 -12.60 3.36
CA THR A 31 -18.74 -11.55 2.53
C THR A 31 -18.04 -11.44 1.18
N GLY A 32 -18.70 -11.93 0.12
CA GLY A 32 -18.60 -11.33 -1.22
C GLY A 32 -17.59 -11.86 -2.26
N TYR A 33 -16.63 -12.73 -1.91
CA TYR A 33 -15.68 -13.29 -2.90
C TYR A 33 -15.69 -14.82 -2.88
N ARG A 34 -15.34 -15.47 -4.00
CA ARG A 34 -15.25 -16.94 -4.13
C ARG A 34 -14.58 -17.50 -2.88
N THR A 35 -15.29 -18.35 -2.13
CA THR A 35 -14.71 -19.02 -0.96
C THR A 35 -13.50 -19.83 -1.45
N PRO A 36 -12.26 -19.45 -1.08
CA PRO A 36 -11.08 -20.15 -1.56
C PRO A 36 -11.11 -21.59 -1.06
N SER A 37 -10.65 -22.54 -1.86
CA SER A 37 -10.61 -23.93 -1.44
C SER A 37 -9.68 -24.11 -0.24
N LEU A 38 -9.90 -25.16 0.54
CA LEU A 38 -9.06 -25.51 1.69
C LEU A 38 -7.57 -25.58 1.31
N TYR A 39 -7.26 -26.11 0.11
CA TYR A 39 -5.91 -26.10 -0.44
C TYR A 39 -5.27 -24.71 -0.43
N HIS A 40 -5.97 -23.68 -0.94
CA HIS A 40 -5.44 -22.32 -0.98
C HIS A 40 -5.33 -21.71 0.42
N GLN A 41 -6.33 -21.93 1.28
CA GLN A 41 -6.33 -21.41 2.65
C GLN A 41 -5.13 -21.91 3.46
N TYR A 42 -4.82 -23.20 3.37
CA TYR A 42 -3.69 -23.77 4.11
C TYR A 42 -2.34 -23.47 3.45
N CYS A 43 -2.24 -23.56 2.12
CA CYS A 43 -0.94 -23.46 1.44
C CYS A 43 -0.47 -22.03 1.15
N CYS A 44 -1.31 -21.02 1.38
CA CYS A 44 -0.87 -19.61 1.41
C CYS A 44 -0.18 -19.22 2.72
N LEU A 45 -0.31 -20.00 3.80
CA LEU A 45 0.37 -19.72 5.07
C LEU A 45 1.81 -20.23 5.00
N SER A 46 2.80 -19.33 5.15
CA SER A 46 4.22 -19.67 5.10
C SER A 46 4.63 -20.74 6.14
N ALA A 47 3.96 -20.75 7.30
CA ALA A 47 4.14 -21.76 8.34
C ALA A 47 3.76 -23.19 7.90
N ASN A 48 3.05 -23.33 6.78
CA ASN A 48 2.57 -24.59 6.24
C ASN A 48 3.38 -25.10 5.04
N ASN A 49 4.40 -24.35 4.61
CA ASN A 49 5.27 -24.75 3.51
C ASN A 49 5.90 -26.13 3.75
N GLY A 50 5.75 -27.03 2.79
CA GLY A 50 6.25 -28.42 2.86
C GLY A 50 5.50 -29.34 3.83
N LYS A 51 4.41 -28.88 4.47
CA LYS A 51 3.60 -29.71 5.37
C LYS A 51 2.48 -30.43 4.62
N ALA A 52 2.03 -31.54 5.20
CA ALA A 52 0.86 -32.30 4.75
C ALA A 52 -0.24 -32.25 5.83
N PHE A 53 -1.46 -31.93 5.44
CA PHE A 53 -2.62 -31.89 6.32
C PHE A 53 -3.55 -33.04 6.00
N LYS A 54 -3.95 -33.79 7.01
CA LYS A 54 -4.93 -34.87 6.90
C LYS A 54 -6.30 -34.33 7.33
N MET A 55 -7.28 -34.45 6.46
CA MET A 55 -8.69 -34.15 6.74
C MET A 55 -9.50 -35.44 6.74
N ASN A 56 -10.43 -35.54 7.69
CA ASN A 56 -11.35 -36.68 7.80
C ASN A 56 -12.74 -36.20 7.39
N GLU A 57 -13.25 -36.73 6.29
CA GLU A 57 -14.59 -36.42 5.82
C GLU A 57 -15.28 -37.75 5.50
N SER A 58 -16.32 -38.09 6.27
CA SER A 58 -17.23 -39.21 6.00
C SER A 58 -16.56 -40.52 5.59
N SER A 59 -15.58 -40.98 6.40
CA SER A 59 -14.86 -42.25 6.21
C SER A 59 -13.81 -42.26 5.09
N SER A 60 -13.54 -41.12 4.44
CA SER A 60 -12.45 -40.93 3.47
C SER A 60 -11.38 -39.98 4.02
N TYR A 61 -10.12 -40.25 3.70
CA TYR A 61 -9.00 -39.37 4.06
C TYR A 61 -8.60 -38.51 2.87
N THR A 62 -8.70 -37.20 3.04
CA THR A 62 -8.17 -36.22 2.08
C THR A 62 -6.87 -35.65 2.62
N TYR A 63 -5.83 -35.66 1.79
CA TYR A 63 -4.53 -35.09 2.14
C TYR A 63 -4.27 -33.83 1.33
N ILE A 64 -3.92 -32.74 2.01
CA ILE A 64 -3.50 -31.48 1.40
C ILE A 64 -1.98 -31.40 1.54
N PHE A 65 -1.27 -31.40 0.41
CA PHE A 65 0.18 -31.24 0.39
C PHE A 65 0.53 -29.82 -0.04
N CYS A 66 1.17 -29.06 0.85
CA CYS A 66 1.61 -27.72 0.50
C CYS A 66 3.00 -27.73 -0.14
N PRO A 67 3.21 -26.96 -1.23
CA PRO A 67 4.53 -26.86 -1.84
C PRO A 67 5.59 -26.41 -0.83
N THR A 68 6.82 -26.87 -0.98
CA THR A 68 7.95 -26.45 -0.12
C THR A 68 8.20 -24.94 -0.22
N ALA A 69 7.96 -24.34 -1.38
CA ALA A 69 8.07 -22.90 -1.59
C ALA A 69 6.78 -22.12 -1.24
N GLY A 70 5.71 -22.80 -0.86
CA GLY A 70 4.37 -22.21 -0.72
C GLY A 70 3.71 -21.86 -2.06
N LEU A 71 2.51 -21.27 -1.99
CA LEU A 71 1.83 -20.74 -3.16
C LEU A 71 2.35 -19.34 -3.56
N PRO A 72 2.26 -18.95 -4.84
CA PRO A 72 2.67 -17.61 -5.29
C PRO A 72 1.92 -16.52 -4.53
N LYS A 73 2.64 -15.52 -3.99
CA LYS A 73 2.03 -14.40 -3.24
C LYS A 73 0.99 -13.64 -4.06
N ALA A 74 1.23 -13.44 -5.36
CA ALA A 74 0.26 -12.84 -6.27
C ALA A 74 -1.08 -13.59 -6.31
N LEU A 75 -1.03 -14.93 -6.33
CA LEU A 75 -2.23 -15.76 -6.27
C LEU A 75 -2.95 -15.60 -4.92
N CYS A 76 -2.22 -15.72 -3.81
CA CYS A 76 -2.78 -15.56 -2.48
C CYS A 76 -3.41 -14.18 -2.26
N TYR A 77 -2.79 -13.13 -2.81
CA TYR A 77 -3.30 -11.77 -2.77
C TYR A 77 -4.58 -11.63 -3.61
N SER A 78 -4.59 -12.18 -4.84
CA SER A 78 -5.79 -12.16 -5.70
C SER A 78 -6.99 -12.91 -5.11
N LEU A 79 -6.73 -13.87 -4.22
CA LEU A 79 -7.76 -14.62 -3.48
C LEU A 79 -8.16 -13.95 -2.16
N GLY A 80 -7.56 -12.81 -1.79
CA GLY A 80 -7.81 -12.11 -0.54
C GLY A 80 -7.32 -12.85 0.72
N LEU A 81 -6.44 -13.84 0.56
CA LEU A 81 -5.90 -14.67 1.65
C LEU A 81 -4.74 -13.99 2.37
N ILE A 82 -4.01 -13.12 1.66
CA ILE A 82 -3.01 -12.23 2.24
C ILE A 82 -3.36 -10.78 1.93
N LYS A 83 -2.98 -9.89 2.84
CA LYS A 83 -3.27 -8.46 2.78
C LYS A 83 -1.96 -7.70 2.81
N PHE A 84 -1.87 -6.67 1.96
CA PHE A 84 -0.77 -5.71 2.00
C PHE A 84 -1.29 -4.36 2.48
N TYR A 85 -0.43 -3.63 3.18
CA TYR A 85 -0.74 -2.36 3.83
C TYR A 85 -0.13 -1.17 3.09
N SER A 86 0.71 -1.38 2.09
CA SER A 86 1.25 -0.32 1.25
C SER A 86 1.64 -0.81 -0.14
N CYS A 87 1.79 0.13 -1.09
CA CYS A 87 2.32 -0.17 -2.42
C CYS A 87 3.78 -0.69 -2.38
N SER A 88 4.60 -0.21 -1.45
CA SER A 88 5.96 -0.72 -1.22
C SER A 88 5.93 -2.19 -0.84
N GLU A 89 5.06 -2.56 0.09
CA GLU A 89 4.91 -3.95 0.51
C GLU A 89 4.43 -4.86 -0.64
N VAL A 90 3.52 -4.37 -1.48
CA VAL A 90 3.12 -5.09 -2.70
C VAL A 90 4.34 -5.35 -3.59
N LEU A 91 5.15 -4.33 -3.87
CA LEU A 91 6.31 -4.43 -4.76
C LEU A 91 7.40 -5.36 -4.19
N GLU A 92 7.67 -5.28 -2.89
CA GLU A 92 8.62 -6.15 -2.19
C GLU A 92 8.20 -7.63 -2.23
N ASN A 93 6.89 -7.89 -2.14
CA ASN A 93 6.35 -9.25 -2.09
C ASN A 93 6.00 -9.83 -3.46
N ILE A 94 5.71 -8.98 -4.45
CA ILE A 94 5.34 -9.34 -5.81
C ILE A 94 6.20 -8.50 -6.76
N PRO A 95 7.48 -8.90 -6.95
CA PRO A 95 8.39 -8.15 -7.80
C PRO A 95 7.92 -8.13 -9.25
N ASN A 96 8.30 -7.08 -9.99
CA ASN A 96 7.91 -6.82 -11.39
C ASN A 96 6.40 -6.59 -11.60
N THR A 97 5.67 -6.23 -10.54
CA THR A 97 4.29 -5.80 -10.68
C THR A 97 4.23 -4.42 -11.34
N ALA A 98 3.24 -4.18 -12.20
CA ALA A 98 3.11 -2.93 -12.97
C ALA A 98 2.35 -1.85 -12.19
N SER A 99 2.50 -0.58 -12.56
CA SER A 99 1.63 0.50 -12.07
C SER A 99 0.15 0.18 -12.24
N GLY A 100 -0.66 0.55 -11.25
CA GLY A 100 -2.09 0.30 -11.31
C GLY A 100 -2.81 0.50 -9.99
N TYR A 101 -4.08 0.11 -9.94
CA TYR A 101 -4.88 0.15 -8.72
C TYR A 101 -4.78 -1.17 -7.96
N TYR A 102 -4.47 -1.07 -6.67
CA TYR A 102 -4.29 -2.19 -5.76
C TYR A 102 -5.22 -2.06 -4.56
N SER A 103 -5.65 -3.21 -4.04
CA SER A 103 -6.44 -3.31 -2.81
C SER A 103 -5.50 -3.29 -1.60
N ILE A 104 -5.47 -2.17 -0.89
CA ILE A 104 -4.62 -1.97 0.28
C ILE A 104 -5.47 -2.03 1.55
N SER A 105 -4.98 -2.77 2.54
CA SER A 105 -5.65 -2.90 3.83
C SER A 105 -5.24 -1.78 4.76
N GLN A 106 -6.22 -1.21 5.46
CA GLN A 106 -6.00 -0.19 6.48
C GLN A 106 -5.80 -0.83 7.85
N SER A 107 -5.26 -0.06 8.80
CA SER A 107 -5.11 -0.47 10.20
C SER A 107 -6.43 -0.85 10.88
N ASN A 108 -7.56 -0.27 10.43
CA ASN A 108 -8.90 -0.61 10.91
C ASN A 108 -9.52 -1.86 10.23
N GLY A 109 -8.77 -2.55 9.36
CA GLY A 109 -9.20 -3.77 8.66
C GLY A 109 -10.00 -3.54 7.37
N SER A 110 -10.39 -2.30 7.06
CA SER A 110 -11.05 -1.96 5.79
C SER A 110 -10.07 -2.05 4.61
N ILE A 111 -10.59 -2.24 3.40
CA ILE A 111 -9.80 -2.34 2.17
C ILE A 111 -10.15 -1.16 1.28
N VAL A 112 -9.12 -0.50 0.74
CA VAL A 112 -9.24 0.63 -0.18
C VAL A 112 -8.52 0.34 -1.48
N SER A 113 -9.10 0.78 -2.59
CA SER A 113 -8.42 0.78 -3.88
C SER A 113 -7.57 2.04 -3.98
N VAL A 114 -6.26 1.87 -4.04
CA VAL A 114 -5.29 2.97 -4.20
C VAL A 114 -4.43 2.72 -5.42
N TYR A 115 -4.00 3.80 -6.06
CA TYR A 115 -3.06 3.67 -7.16
C TYR A 115 -1.63 3.58 -6.63
N CYS A 116 -0.90 2.61 -7.14
CA CYS A 116 0.49 2.38 -6.87
C CYS A 116 1.30 2.64 -8.13
N ASP A 117 2.28 3.55 -8.04
CA ASP A 117 3.32 3.70 -9.05
C ASP A 117 4.46 2.72 -8.72
N MET A 118 4.52 1.62 -9.47
CA MET A 118 5.43 0.51 -9.22
C MET A 118 6.76 0.66 -9.96
N GLU A 119 6.82 1.54 -10.96
CA GLU A 119 8.02 1.86 -11.72
C GLU A 119 8.76 3.05 -11.08
N GLY A 120 8.03 4.00 -10.51
CA GLY A 120 8.60 5.16 -9.80
C GLY A 120 9.27 6.18 -10.72
N ASN A 121 9.03 6.13 -12.04
CA ASN A 121 9.66 6.99 -13.04
C ASN A 121 9.40 8.49 -12.81
N ASN A 122 8.28 8.83 -12.16
CA ASN A 122 7.93 10.22 -11.83
C ASN A 122 8.54 10.69 -10.50
N CYS A 123 9.28 9.80 -9.81
CA CYS A 123 9.79 10.00 -8.47
C CYS A 123 11.29 9.66 -8.40
N ASP A 124 11.67 8.62 -7.65
CA ASP A 124 13.06 8.22 -7.41
C ASP A 124 13.50 6.98 -8.21
N GLY A 125 12.64 6.45 -9.09
CA GLY A 125 12.91 5.27 -9.90
C GLY A 125 12.85 3.93 -9.15
N ASN A 126 12.50 3.92 -7.87
CA ASN A 126 12.45 2.69 -7.06
C ASN A 126 11.06 2.02 -7.04
N GLY A 127 10.01 2.73 -7.47
CA GLY A 127 8.64 2.23 -7.41
C GLY A 127 8.06 2.16 -5.99
N GLY A 128 6.93 1.47 -5.86
CA GLY A 128 6.25 1.27 -4.57
C GLY A 128 5.55 2.53 -4.03
N TRP A 129 5.37 3.55 -4.86
CA TRP A 129 4.78 4.83 -4.46
C TRP A 129 3.27 4.72 -4.37
N MET A 130 2.72 4.97 -3.18
CA MET A 130 1.27 5.00 -2.95
C MET A 130 0.71 6.40 -3.17
N ARG A 131 -0.27 6.54 -4.05
CA ARG A 131 -0.93 7.82 -4.30
C ARG A 131 -1.87 8.19 -3.15
N ILE A 132 -1.53 9.26 -2.43
CA ILE A 132 -2.32 9.81 -1.32
C ILE A 132 -3.23 10.97 -1.74
N GLY A 133 -2.97 11.60 -2.89
CA GLY A 133 -3.74 12.73 -3.39
C GLY A 133 -3.64 12.83 -4.92
N TYR A 134 -4.73 13.28 -5.54
CA TYR A 134 -4.80 13.52 -6.97
C TYR A 134 -5.71 14.73 -7.22
N ILE A 135 -5.15 15.79 -7.81
CA ILE A 135 -5.90 16.96 -8.27
C ILE A 135 -5.52 17.17 -9.73
N ASN A 136 -6.47 17.02 -10.63
CA ASN A 136 -6.28 17.34 -12.03
C ASN A 136 -7.47 18.15 -12.56
N MET A 137 -7.37 19.47 -12.47
CA MET A 137 -8.43 20.37 -12.92
C MET A 137 -8.58 20.47 -14.45
N THR A 138 -7.73 19.77 -15.21
CA THR A 138 -7.89 19.68 -16.68
C THR A 138 -8.88 18.59 -17.08
N GLU A 139 -9.26 17.69 -16.17
CA GLU A 139 -10.23 16.65 -16.46
C GLU A 139 -11.66 17.20 -16.54
N PRO A 140 -12.48 16.74 -17.50
CA PRO A 140 -13.88 17.14 -17.58
C PRO A 140 -14.62 16.82 -16.28
N GLY A 141 -15.23 17.82 -15.66
CA GLY A 141 -16.00 17.67 -14.43
C GLY A 141 -15.16 17.59 -13.15
N ALA A 142 -13.86 17.87 -13.20
CA ALA A 142 -13.03 17.94 -12.00
C ALA A 142 -13.56 18.96 -10.99
N THR A 143 -13.55 18.57 -9.71
CA THR A 143 -13.96 19.43 -8.59
C THR A 143 -12.81 19.60 -7.60
N CYS A 144 -12.74 20.77 -6.98
CA CYS A 144 -11.74 21.01 -5.95
C CYS A 144 -11.91 20.13 -4.71
N PRO A 145 -10.80 19.72 -4.08
CA PRO A 145 -10.85 18.97 -2.84
C PRO A 145 -11.37 19.86 -1.70
N GLN A 146 -11.79 19.23 -0.61
CA GLN A 146 -12.33 19.92 0.55
C GLN A 146 -11.36 20.98 1.09
N GLY A 147 -11.89 22.16 1.41
CA GLY A 147 -11.10 23.33 1.82
C GLY A 147 -10.66 24.24 0.68
N LEU A 148 -10.76 23.79 -0.57
CA LEU A 148 -10.56 24.61 -1.77
C LEU A 148 -11.86 24.77 -2.55
N TYR A 149 -11.93 25.81 -3.37
CA TYR A 149 -13.12 26.23 -4.09
C TYR A 149 -12.84 26.33 -5.58
N ASN A 150 -13.83 25.92 -6.38
CA ASN A 150 -13.76 26.05 -7.83
C ASN A 150 -13.73 27.54 -8.19
N TYR A 151 -12.74 27.93 -8.97
CA TYR A 151 -12.64 29.27 -9.54
C TYR A 151 -12.42 29.14 -11.06
N THR A 152 -13.17 29.92 -11.84
CA THR A 152 -13.06 29.90 -13.31
C THR A 152 -12.41 31.18 -13.78
N TYR A 153 -11.27 31.05 -14.47
CA TYR A 153 -10.54 32.16 -15.06
C TYR A 153 -10.11 31.82 -16.48
N GLY A 154 -10.46 32.68 -17.45
CA GLY A 154 -10.04 32.52 -18.85
C GLY A 154 -10.37 31.14 -19.43
N ASN A 155 -11.60 30.65 -19.22
CA ASN A 155 -12.09 29.31 -19.61
C ASN A 155 -11.36 28.12 -18.95
N LYS A 156 -10.55 28.34 -17.93
CA LYS A 156 -9.92 27.29 -17.12
C LYS A 156 -10.56 27.25 -15.75
N THR A 157 -10.88 26.04 -15.28
CA THR A 157 -11.30 25.81 -13.90
C THR A 157 -10.05 25.50 -13.07
N LEU A 158 -9.95 26.13 -11.91
CA LEU A 158 -8.83 26.06 -10.98
C LEU A 158 -9.37 25.81 -9.57
N CYS A 159 -8.47 25.44 -8.66
CA CYS A 159 -8.75 25.42 -7.24
C CYS A 159 -8.08 26.60 -6.56
N ASP A 160 -8.89 27.37 -5.84
CA ASP A 160 -8.46 28.54 -5.09
C ASP A 160 -9.04 28.53 -3.67
N LYS A 161 -8.61 29.48 -2.84
CA LYS A 161 -9.21 29.77 -1.55
C LYS A 161 -10.64 30.30 -1.70
N SER A 162 -11.37 30.34 -0.59
CA SER A 162 -12.66 31.03 -0.57
C SER A 162 -12.46 32.55 -0.76
N HIS A 163 -13.17 33.13 -1.73
CA HIS A 163 -13.18 34.59 -1.93
C HIS A 163 -13.84 35.34 -0.78
N ASN A 164 -14.68 34.67 0.01
CA ASN A 164 -15.42 35.28 1.12
C ASN A 164 -14.58 35.46 2.39
N LEU A 165 -13.37 34.87 2.46
CA LEU A 165 -12.57 34.84 3.69
C LEU A 165 -11.51 35.97 3.79
N GLY A 166 -11.56 36.99 2.92
CA GLY A 166 -10.55 38.06 2.92
C GLY A 166 -9.17 37.58 2.48
N GLY A 167 -8.10 38.26 2.90
CA GLY A 167 -6.71 37.87 2.65
C GLY A 167 -6.32 36.61 3.45
N GLY A 168 -5.44 35.77 2.89
CA GLY A 168 -4.95 34.55 3.55
C GLY A 168 -4.84 33.33 2.64
N CYS A 169 -4.56 32.17 3.24
CA CYS A 169 -4.39 30.89 2.55
C CYS A 169 -5.53 29.91 2.90
N SER A 170 -5.80 28.97 2.00
CA SER A 170 -6.63 27.79 2.28
C SER A 170 -5.82 26.54 1.96
N ALA A 171 -6.14 25.43 2.63
CA ALA A 171 -5.44 24.17 2.49
C ALA A 171 -6.44 23.02 2.38
N THR A 172 -5.97 21.93 1.78
CA THR A 172 -6.65 20.64 1.74
C THR A 172 -5.78 19.60 2.43
N PHE A 173 -6.42 18.55 2.95
CA PHE A 173 -5.73 17.43 3.57
C PHE A 173 -5.91 16.16 2.72
N PHE A 174 -4.80 15.48 2.47
CA PHE A 174 -4.77 14.17 1.84
C PHE A 174 -4.42 13.12 2.88
N SER A 175 -5.35 12.19 3.11
CA SER A 175 -5.14 11.13 4.10
C SER A 175 -4.16 10.09 3.56
N ALA A 176 -3.11 9.80 4.34
CA ALA A 176 -2.26 8.63 4.12
C ALA A 176 -2.90 7.33 4.63
N ILE A 177 -4.21 7.34 4.90
CA ILE A 177 -5.00 6.15 5.22
C ILE A 177 -4.48 5.46 6.50
N GLY A 178 -4.06 6.28 7.47
CA GLY A 178 -3.50 5.82 8.75
C GLY A 178 -2.08 5.24 8.65
N LEU A 179 -1.40 5.39 7.51
CA LEU A 179 -0.01 4.97 7.32
C LEU A 179 0.94 6.14 7.59
N ASN A 180 2.06 5.83 8.24
CA ASN A 180 3.17 6.78 8.37
C ASN A 180 3.96 6.79 7.06
N TYR A 181 4.33 7.98 6.59
CA TYR A 181 5.17 8.16 5.42
C TYR A 181 6.39 8.99 5.76
N THR A 182 7.51 8.71 5.09
CA THR A 182 8.80 9.39 5.29
C THR A 182 9.21 10.25 4.10
N LYS A 183 8.58 10.04 2.94
CA LYS A 183 8.86 10.74 1.70
C LYS A 183 7.55 11.08 1.00
N VAL A 184 7.54 12.21 0.30
CA VAL A 184 6.45 12.63 -0.59
C VAL A 184 7.08 12.95 -1.94
N CYS A 185 6.45 12.49 -3.00
CA CYS A 185 6.81 12.78 -4.37
C CYS A 185 5.56 13.25 -5.12
N GLY A 186 5.71 14.26 -5.96
CA GLY A 186 4.63 14.75 -6.82
C GLY A 186 4.98 16.05 -7.51
N GLN A 187 4.05 16.51 -8.35
CA GLN A 187 4.13 17.80 -9.02
C GLN A 187 2.91 18.63 -8.64
N ALA A 188 3.15 19.90 -8.31
CA ALA A 188 2.11 20.90 -8.13
C ALA A 188 2.29 22.01 -9.18
N ARG A 189 1.20 22.46 -9.78
CA ARG A 189 1.18 23.64 -10.66
C ARG A 189 0.17 24.63 -10.08
N GLY A 190 0.65 25.82 -9.75
CA GLY A 190 -0.17 26.95 -9.31
C GLY A 190 -0.13 28.09 -10.31
N TYR A 191 -1.06 29.03 -10.17
CA TYR A 191 -1.08 30.29 -10.92
C TYR A 191 -1.22 31.43 -9.91
N GLN A 192 -0.43 32.49 -10.07
CA GLN A 192 -0.58 33.69 -9.26
C GLN A 192 -1.80 34.49 -9.73
N LEU A 193 -2.65 34.88 -8.77
CA LEU A 193 -3.76 35.80 -9.00
C LEU A 193 -3.53 37.07 -8.17
N GLY A 194 -3.36 38.21 -8.84
CA GLY A 194 -3.08 39.49 -8.18
C GLY A 194 -1.61 39.62 -7.72
N THR A 195 -1.39 40.43 -6.69
CA THR A 195 -0.07 40.69 -6.10
C THR A 195 0.12 39.83 -4.84
N THR A 196 1.32 39.30 -4.60
CA THR A 196 1.63 38.66 -3.32
C THR A 196 1.51 39.68 -2.18
N ASP A 197 0.74 39.38 -1.13
CA ASP A 197 0.53 40.26 0.04
C ASP A 197 1.84 40.68 0.75
N GLY A 198 2.98 40.01 0.45
CA GLY A 198 4.30 40.35 0.96
C GLY A 198 5.07 41.44 0.19
N VAL A 199 4.55 41.94 -0.94
CA VAL A 199 5.19 42.99 -1.74
C VAL A 199 4.19 44.13 -1.98
N TYR A 200 4.02 44.98 -0.97
CA TYR A 200 3.26 46.21 -1.11
C TYR A 200 4.09 47.19 -1.97
N GLY A 201 3.84 47.21 -3.29
CA GLY A 201 4.40 48.21 -4.21
C GLY A 201 5.43 47.73 -5.25
N GLY A 202 5.52 46.44 -5.55
CA GLY A 202 6.44 45.89 -6.57
C GLY A 202 5.73 45.00 -7.59
N SER A 203 6.14 45.12 -8.86
CA SER A 203 5.58 44.52 -10.08
C SER A 203 4.99 43.10 -9.96
N PRO A 204 3.91 42.78 -10.70
CA PRO A 204 3.02 41.64 -10.42
C PRO A 204 3.53 40.26 -10.87
N ASN A 205 4.76 40.12 -11.35
CA ASN A 205 5.22 38.88 -11.98
C ASN A 205 6.23 38.16 -11.11
N ILE A 206 5.81 37.09 -10.44
CA ILE A 206 6.67 35.97 -10.09
C ILE A 206 6.38 34.90 -11.14
N ASP A 207 7.35 34.70 -12.04
CA ASP A 207 7.43 33.50 -12.88
C ASP A 207 7.78 32.27 -12.02
#